data_AF-A0AAJ7X3I4-F1
#
_entry.id   AF-A0AAJ7X3I4-F1
#
_cell.length_a   1.000
_cell.length_b   1.000
_cell.length_c   1.000
_cell.angle_alpha   90.00
_cell.angle_beta   90.00
_cell.angle_gamma   90.00
#
_symmetry.space_group_name_H-M   'P 1'
#
loop_
_entity.id
_entity.type
_entity.pdbx_description
1 polymer ?
#
loop_
_entity_poly.entity_id
_entity_poly.type
_entity_poly.pdbx_seq_one_letter_code
_entity_poly.pdbx_strand_id
1 'polypeptide(L)'
;MDKGKKSSRTSDGGGASKAKEPTFNKEDGYVRMYLRGRPITMFMPQDAVEGYKIGAKLELPAEKLSLEWAYGYRGKDCRANVELLPSGELVFFVAAVGVLQHVESGVQRHYLGHDDDIKCMAVHPDKVIVATGQVVGKSKDGKVLPAHVRVWSSASLETLHLIGGGVFDRGVLCISFSRAVRSCHFHIYYSAAHTLRF
;
A
#
# COMPACT_ATOMS: atom_id res chain seq x y z
N MET A 1 37.26 52.44 11.28
CA MET A 1 36.00 52.15 10.57
C MET A 1 35.94 50.67 10.30
N ASP A 2 35.04 50.02 11.04
CA ASP A 2 34.66 48.61 11.00
C ASP A 2 34.09 48.20 9.64
N LYS A 3 34.50 47.03 9.11
CA LYS A 3 33.71 46.22 8.19
C LYS A 3 33.96 44.72 8.42
N GLY A 4 33.25 44.20 9.43
CA GLY A 4 32.48 42.94 9.42
C GLY A 4 32.89 41.77 8.51
N LYS A 5 33.40 40.71 9.16
CA LYS A 5 33.61 39.36 8.62
C LYS A 5 32.26 38.62 8.50
N LYS A 6 31.73 38.44 7.28
CA LYS A 6 30.50 37.64 7.05
C LYS A 6 30.84 36.13 7.08
N SER A 7 30.34 35.43 8.09
CA SER A 7 30.30 33.96 8.13
C SER A 7 29.16 33.45 7.23
N SER A 8 29.47 32.81 6.10
CA SER A 8 28.46 32.03 5.38
C SER A 8 28.41 30.62 5.96
N ARG A 9 27.32 30.35 6.70
CA ARG A 9 26.98 29.03 7.22
C ARG A 9 26.73 28.08 6.05
N THR A 10 27.46 26.98 6.03
CA THR A 10 27.15 25.77 5.28
C THR A 10 25.81 25.23 5.76
N SER A 11 24.78 25.26 4.92
CA SER A 11 23.54 24.51 5.16
C SER A 11 23.78 23.07 4.70
N ASP A 12 24.33 22.27 5.61
CA ASP A 12 24.53 20.86 5.37
C ASP A 12 23.17 20.15 5.37
N GLY A 13 23.02 19.22 4.43
CA GLY A 13 21.77 18.54 4.11
C GLY A 13 21.23 17.76 5.31
N GLY A 14 19.90 17.62 5.37
CA GLY A 14 19.18 16.91 6.42
C GLY A 14 19.69 15.48 6.58
N GLY A 15 20.56 15.27 7.57
CA GLY A 15 21.01 13.96 7.99
C GLY A 15 19.84 13.19 8.57
N ALA A 16 19.50 12.06 7.95
CA ALA A 16 18.69 11.04 8.59
C ALA A 16 19.37 10.70 9.94
N SER A 17 18.75 11.08 11.06
CA SER A 17 19.27 10.78 12.38
C SER A 17 19.44 9.27 12.48
N LYS A 18 20.68 8.78 12.58
CA LYS A 18 20.93 7.36 12.83
C LYS A 18 20.08 6.93 14.02
N ALA A 19 19.22 5.94 13.81
CA ALA A 19 18.37 5.42 14.87
C ALA A 19 19.28 4.94 16.01
N LYS A 20 19.13 5.54 17.19
CA LYS A 20 19.90 5.15 18.35
C LYS A 20 19.41 3.77 18.82
N GLU A 21 20.34 2.85 19.01
CA GLU A 21 20.00 1.48 19.39
C GLU A 21 19.41 1.42 20.81
N PRO A 22 18.50 0.47 21.09
CA PRO A 22 18.01 0.23 22.43
C PRO A 22 19.14 -0.14 23.39
N THR A 23 19.01 0.20 24.68
CA THR A 23 19.98 -0.15 25.73
C THR A 23 19.29 -0.84 26.89
N PHE A 24 19.93 -1.87 27.47
CA PHE A 24 19.41 -2.60 28.63
C PHE A 24 20.23 -2.23 29.89
N ASN A 25 19.55 -1.88 30.97
CA ASN A 25 20.13 -1.68 32.29
C ASN A 25 19.65 -2.80 33.22
N LYS A 26 20.60 -3.67 33.61
CA LYS A 26 20.32 -4.82 34.47
C LYS A 26 20.12 -4.42 35.94
N GLU A 27 20.84 -3.40 36.42
CA GLU A 27 20.77 -2.94 37.82
C GLU A 27 19.39 -2.38 38.14
N ASP A 28 18.88 -1.53 37.27
CA ASP A 28 17.59 -0.86 37.42
C ASP A 28 16.43 -1.63 36.73
N GLY A 29 16.72 -2.77 36.09
CA GLY A 29 15.73 -3.64 35.47
C GLY A 29 14.91 -3.01 34.33
N TYR A 30 15.53 -2.15 33.50
CA TYR A 30 14.81 -1.49 32.39
C TYR A 30 15.49 -1.62 31.03
N VAL A 31 14.68 -1.54 29.99
CA VAL A 31 15.12 -1.34 28.60
C VAL A 31 14.76 0.07 28.18
N ARG A 32 15.73 0.78 27.61
CA ARG A 32 15.55 2.12 27.05
C ARG A 32 15.54 2.01 25.52
N MET A 33 14.40 2.32 24.92
CA MET A 33 14.23 2.43 23.47
C MET A 33 14.29 3.89 23.03
N TYR A 34 14.48 4.13 21.73
CA TYR A 34 14.50 5.46 21.16
C TYR A 34 13.46 5.57 20.04
N LEU A 35 12.40 6.36 20.25
CA LEU A 35 11.43 6.68 19.21
C LEU A 35 11.66 8.11 18.72
N ARG A 36 12.02 8.27 17.45
CA ARG A 36 12.36 9.58 16.84
C ARG A 36 13.43 10.34 17.66
N GLY A 37 14.44 9.61 18.14
CA GLY A 37 15.52 10.15 18.98
C GLY A 37 15.15 10.40 20.44
N ARG A 38 13.88 10.31 20.84
CA ARG A 38 13.45 10.48 22.23
C ARG A 38 13.57 9.16 23.01
N PRO A 39 14.22 9.15 24.19
CA PRO A 39 14.31 7.96 25.02
C PRO A 39 12.95 7.61 25.63
N ILE A 40 12.61 6.32 25.60
CA ILE A 40 11.46 5.72 26.29
C ILE A 40 12.00 4.61 27.17
N THR A 41 11.82 4.75 28.49
CA THR A 41 12.22 3.74 29.48
C THR A 41 11.05 2.79 29.74
N MET A 42 11.29 1.50 29.65
CA MET A 42 10.31 0.46 29.96
C MET A 42 10.90 -0.45 31.04
N PHE A 43 10.25 -0.50 32.20
CA PHE A 43 10.64 -1.37 33.30
C PHE A 43 10.11 -2.77 33.08
N MET A 44 10.93 -3.77 33.42
CA MET A 44 10.61 -5.18 33.25
C MET A 44 10.16 -5.80 34.59
N PRO A 45 9.39 -6.91 34.55
CA PRO A 45 9.17 -7.74 35.73
C PRO A 45 10.51 -8.26 36.31
N GLN A 46 10.65 -8.29 37.64
CA GLN A 46 11.91 -8.61 38.32
C GLN A 46 12.45 -10.01 37.96
N ASP A 47 11.56 -10.99 37.84
CA ASP A 47 11.84 -12.37 37.43
C ASP A 47 12.37 -12.50 35.99
N ALA A 48 12.06 -11.53 35.13
CA ALA A 48 12.54 -11.52 33.75
C ALA A 48 13.91 -10.85 33.57
N VAL A 49 14.39 -10.06 34.54
CA VAL A 49 15.61 -9.23 34.41
C VAL A 49 16.87 -10.08 34.19
N GLU A 50 17.00 -11.18 34.92
CA GLU A 50 18.23 -11.97 34.92
C GLU A 50 18.45 -12.74 33.60
N GLY A 51 17.36 -13.22 32.99
CA GLY A 51 17.38 -13.94 31.72
C GLY A 51 17.31 -13.05 30.48
N TYR A 52 17.05 -11.76 30.63
CA TYR A 52 16.85 -10.85 29.49
C TYR A 52 18.16 -10.61 28.73
N LYS A 53 18.10 -10.78 27.40
CA LYS A 53 19.20 -10.50 26.48
C LYS A 53 18.72 -9.52 25.41
N ILE A 54 19.33 -8.34 25.38
CA ILE A 54 19.06 -7.37 24.34
C ILE A 54 19.50 -7.93 22.98
N GLY A 55 18.61 -7.87 21.98
CA GLY A 55 18.86 -8.46 20.67
C GLY A 55 18.60 -9.97 20.58
N ALA A 56 18.07 -10.61 21.64
CA ALA A 56 17.50 -11.95 21.50
C ALA A 56 16.46 -11.96 20.38
N LYS A 57 16.61 -12.87 19.43
CA LYS A 57 15.64 -13.05 18.35
C LYS A 57 14.49 -13.89 18.90
N LEU A 58 13.31 -13.30 18.92
CA LEU A 58 12.08 -14.03 19.21
C LEU A 58 11.64 -14.79 17.95
N GLU A 59 11.01 -15.94 18.16
CA GLU A 59 10.36 -16.67 17.09
C GLU A 59 9.16 -15.89 16.57
N LEU A 60 8.81 -16.11 15.30
CA LEU A 60 7.60 -15.54 14.74
C LEU A 60 6.38 -16.15 15.42
N PRO A 61 5.29 -15.40 15.61
CA PRO A 61 4.03 -15.97 16.08
C PRO A 61 3.59 -17.14 15.18
N ALA A 62 3.04 -18.19 15.79
CA ALA A 62 2.52 -19.34 15.05
C ALA A 62 1.31 -18.96 14.18
N GLU A 63 0.52 -17.98 14.63
CA GLU A 63 -0.69 -17.52 13.98
C GLU A 63 -0.40 -16.50 12.87
N LYS A 64 -1.26 -16.49 11.85
CA LYS A 64 -1.22 -15.54 10.73
C LYS A 64 -2.49 -14.72 10.69
N LEU A 65 -2.35 -13.45 10.32
CA LEU A 65 -3.50 -12.57 10.09
C LEU A 65 -4.05 -12.80 8.67
N SER A 66 -5.37 -12.86 8.57
CA SER A 66 -6.10 -12.84 7.30
C SER A 66 -7.09 -11.68 7.32
N LEU A 67 -7.24 -10.99 6.20
CA LEU A 67 -8.26 -9.96 6.06
C LEU A 67 -9.64 -10.62 5.97
N GLU A 68 -10.52 -10.30 6.91
CA GLU A 68 -11.90 -10.81 6.91
C GLU A 68 -12.87 -9.79 6.31
N TRP A 69 -12.68 -8.50 6.64
CA TRP A 69 -13.60 -7.45 6.21
C TRP A 69 -12.91 -6.12 5.99
N ALA A 70 -13.28 -5.43 4.92
CA ALA A 70 -12.95 -4.04 4.66
C ALA A 70 -14.20 -3.18 4.80
N TYR A 71 -14.18 -2.24 5.74
CA TYR A 71 -15.29 -1.31 5.96
C TYR A 71 -15.17 -0.06 5.09
N GLY A 72 -16.31 0.35 4.53
CA GLY A 72 -16.44 1.58 3.76
C GLY A 72 -16.35 1.38 2.24
N TYR A 73 -16.78 2.40 1.52
CA TYR A 73 -16.75 2.47 0.06
C TYR A 73 -16.18 3.82 -0.36
N ARG A 74 -15.26 3.81 -1.32
CA ARG A 74 -14.62 5.03 -1.82
C ARG A 74 -15.49 5.75 -2.86
N GLY A 75 -16.61 6.33 -2.42
CA GLY A 75 -17.55 7.05 -3.30
C GLY A 75 -17.29 8.56 -3.44
N LYS A 76 -16.52 9.16 -2.53
CA LYS A 76 -16.32 10.63 -2.47
C LYS A 76 -15.51 11.15 -3.65
N ASP A 77 -14.33 10.57 -3.89
CA ASP A 77 -13.31 11.04 -4.84
C ASP A 77 -13.08 10.10 -6.03
N CYS A 78 -13.81 8.97 -6.12
CA CYS A 78 -13.78 8.04 -7.24
C CYS A 78 -15.17 7.92 -7.89
N ARG A 79 -15.23 7.40 -9.12
CA ARG A 79 -16.45 7.20 -9.91
C ARG A 79 -16.36 5.86 -10.65
N ALA A 80 -17.51 5.32 -11.04
CA ALA A 80 -17.63 4.11 -11.84
C ALA A 80 -16.78 2.93 -11.30
N ASN A 81 -16.85 2.72 -9.98
CA ASN A 81 -15.99 1.80 -9.23
C ASN A 81 -16.78 0.78 -8.40
N VAL A 82 -18.00 0.45 -8.84
CA VAL A 82 -18.81 -0.65 -8.28
C VAL A 82 -19.53 -1.36 -9.41
N GLU A 83 -19.51 -2.68 -9.39
CA GLU A 83 -20.20 -3.50 -10.38
C GLU A 83 -20.70 -4.82 -9.76
N LEU A 84 -21.85 -5.33 -10.22
CA LEU A 84 -22.38 -6.62 -9.81
C LEU A 84 -21.92 -7.70 -10.80
N LEU A 85 -21.25 -8.73 -10.28
CA LEU A 85 -20.80 -9.89 -11.05
C LEU A 85 -21.89 -10.97 -11.14
N PRO A 86 -21.87 -11.82 -12.19
CA PRO A 86 -22.77 -12.98 -12.30
C PRO A 86 -22.66 -13.98 -11.13
N SER A 87 -21.56 -13.95 -10.37
CA SER A 87 -21.39 -14.74 -9.15
C SER A 87 -22.26 -14.27 -7.98
N GLY A 88 -22.98 -13.14 -8.11
CA GLY A 88 -23.73 -12.50 -7.02
C GLY A 88 -22.88 -11.56 -6.16
N GLU A 89 -21.60 -11.39 -6.49
CA GLU A 89 -20.68 -10.54 -5.76
C GLU A 89 -20.67 -9.11 -6.32
N LEU A 90 -20.74 -8.12 -5.42
CA LEU A 90 -20.38 -6.75 -5.72
C LEU A 90 -18.85 -6.61 -5.73
N VAL A 91 -18.28 -6.18 -6.84
CA VAL A 91 -16.87 -5.79 -6.92
C VAL A 91 -16.73 -4.28 -6.80
N PHE A 92 -15.87 -3.82 -5.89
CA PHE A 92 -15.50 -2.41 -5.72
C PHE A 92 -14.11 -2.31 -5.09
N PHE A 93 -13.66 -1.11 -4.72
CA PHE A 93 -12.38 -0.96 -3.99
C PHE A 93 -12.44 0.07 -2.86
N VAL A 94 -11.53 -0.11 -1.90
CA VAL A 94 -11.25 0.83 -0.82
C VAL A 94 -9.75 0.77 -0.50
N ALA A 95 -9.10 1.92 -0.32
CA ALA A 95 -7.64 2.02 -0.21
C ALA A 95 -6.94 1.24 -1.35
N ALA A 96 -6.03 0.32 -0.99
CA ALA A 96 -5.31 -0.55 -1.92
C ALA A 96 -6.01 -1.92 -2.18
N VAL A 97 -7.26 -2.09 -1.72
CA VAL A 97 -7.94 -3.40 -1.71
C VAL A 97 -9.07 -3.43 -2.73
N GLY A 98 -9.05 -4.44 -3.63
CA GLY A 98 -10.22 -4.82 -4.41
C GLY A 98 -11.11 -5.73 -3.57
N VAL A 99 -12.38 -5.35 -3.37
CA VAL A 99 -13.34 -6.07 -2.53
C VAL A 99 -14.35 -6.76 -3.42
N LEU A 100 -14.59 -8.05 -3.17
CA LEU A 100 -15.68 -8.82 -3.74
C LEU A 100 -16.60 -9.23 -2.60
N GLN A 101 -17.79 -8.63 -2.53
CA GLN A 101 -18.73 -8.86 -1.45
C GLN A 101 -19.96 -9.59 -1.97
N HIS A 102 -20.21 -10.78 -1.46
CA HIS A 102 -21.48 -11.45 -1.67
C HIS A 102 -22.49 -10.94 -0.64
N VAL A 103 -23.45 -10.12 -1.07
CA VAL A 103 -24.34 -9.39 -0.15
C VAL A 103 -25.22 -10.32 0.66
N GLU A 104 -25.74 -11.40 0.05
CA GLU A 104 -26.68 -12.30 0.72
C GLU A 104 -26.02 -13.19 1.78
N SER A 105 -24.82 -13.73 1.49
CA SER A 105 -24.07 -14.57 2.43
C SER A 105 -23.26 -13.76 3.44
N GLY A 106 -23.09 -12.45 3.20
CA GLY A 106 -22.31 -11.58 4.09
C GLY A 106 -20.82 -11.93 4.12
N VAL A 107 -20.27 -12.47 3.03
CA VAL A 107 -18.85 -12.85 2.92
C VAL A 107 -18.11 -11.88 1.99
N GLN A 108 -16.86 -11.56 2.34
CA GLN A 108 -15.94 -10.83 1.47
C GLN A 108 -14.74 -11.67 1.05
N ARG A 109 -14.29 -11.46 -0.18
CA ARG A 109 -12.98 -11.85 -0.67
C ARG A 109 -12.22 -10.62 -1.11
N HIS A 110 -10.89 -10.67 -1.05
CA HIS A 110 -10.05 -9.48 -1.23
C HIS A 110 -8.92 -9.72 -2.22
N TYR A 111 -8.84 -8.87 -3.24
CA TYR A 111 -7.68 -8.74 -4.09
C TYR A 111 -6.68 -7.75 -3.48
N LEU A 112 -5.53 -8.25 -3.04
CA LEU A 112 -4.50 -7.52 -2.28
C LEU A 112 -3.23 -7.22 -3.11
N GLY A 113 -3.36 -7.17 -4.44
CA GLY A 113 -2.20 -7.00 -5.32
C GLY A 113 -1.59 -5.60 -5.32
N HIS A 114 -2.35 -4.56 -4.98
CA HIS A 114 -1.86 -3.18 -5.02
C HIS A 114 -1.09 -2.80 -3.75
N ASP A 115 -0.11 -1.91 -3.91
CA ASP A 115 0.75 -1.43 -2.82
C ASP A 115 0.42 0.01 -2.39
N ASP A 116 -0.45 0.70 -3.14
CA ASP A 116 -1.00 2.01 -2.81
C ASP A 116 -2.47 2.12 -3.29
N ASP A 117 -3.06 3.28 -3.08
CA ASP A 117 -4.45 3.61 -3.36
C ASP A 117 -4.89 3.24 -4.79
N ILE A 118 -5.90 2.38 -4.90
CA ILE A 118 -6.64 2.15 -6.14
C ILE A 118 -7.49 3.40 -6.44
N LYS A 119 -7.46 3.83 -7.70
CA LYS A 119 -8.17 5.03 -8.19
C LYS A 119 -9.19 4.74 -9.28
N CYS A 120 -9.02 3.64 -10.01
CA CYS A 120 -9.96 3.26 -11.07
C CYS A 120 -10.09 1.75 -11.18
N MET A 121 -11.24 1.32 -11.70
CA MET A 121 -11.59 -0.07 -11.94
C MET A 121 -12.37 -0.16 -13.24
N ALA A 122 -12.19 -1.26 -13.97
CA ALA A 122 -13.06 -1.67 -15.04
C ALA A 122 -13.23 -3.19 -15.00
N VAL A 123 -14.42 -3.67 -15.36
CA VAL A 123 -14.72 -5.09 -15.49
C VAL A 123 -14.87 -5.41 -16.98
N HIS A 124 -14.23 -6.51 -17.41
CA HIS A 124 -14.32 -6.99 -18.79
C HIS A 124 -15.75 -7.41 -19.12
N PRO A 125 -16.18 -7.36 -20.40
CA PRO A 125 -17.50 -7.87 -20.78
C PRO A 125 -17.79 -9.33 -20.39
N ASP A 126 -16.77 -10.18 -20.17
CA ASP A 126 -16.97 -11.54 -19.65
C ASP A 126 -17.36 -11.61 -18.17
N LYS A 127 -17.27 -10.48 -17.45
CA LYS A 127 -17.56 -10.35 -16.01
C LYS A 127 -16.68 -11.19 -15.08
N VAL A 128 -15.55 -11.70 -15.58
CA VAL A 128 -14.57 -12.46 -14.81
C VAL A 128 -13.27 -11.68 -14.67
N ILE A 129 -12.84 -10.98 -15.72
CA ILE A 129 -11.59 -10.24 -15.68
C ILE A 129 -11.85 -8.83 -15.16
N VAL A 130 -11.06 -8.40 -14.19
CA VAL A 130 -11.10 -7.06 -13.62
C VAL A 130 -9.75 -6.38 -13.84
N ALA A 131 -9.77 -5.11 -14.21
CA ALA A 131 -8.58 -4.27 -14.21
C ALA A 131 -8.73 -3.18 -13.15
N THR A 132 -7.66 -2.91 -12.43
CA THR A 132 -7.57 -1.86 -11.41
C THR A 132 -6.27 -1.08 -11.53
N GLY A 133 -6.35 0.24 -11.40
CA GLY A 133 -5.20 1.14 -11.51
C GLY A 133 -4.91 1.87 -10.20
N GLN A 134 -3.63 1.98 -9.84
CA GLN A 134 -3.19 2.65 -8.61
C GLN A 134 -2.45 3.97 -8.84
N VAL A 135 -2.23 4.70 -7.75
CA VAL A 135 -1.33 5.85 -7.68
C VAL A 135 0.14 5.47 -7.57
N VAL A 136 1.02 6.45 -7.76
CA VAL A 136 2.44 6.35 -7.38
C VAL A 136 2.54 6.28 -5.87
N GLY A 137 3.22 5.26 -5.37
CA GLY A 137 3.41 5.04 -3.95
C GLY A 137 4.83 5.33 -3.46
N LYS A 138 5.06 5.05 -2.18
CA LYS A 138 6.38 5.17 -1.53
C LYS A 138 6.69 3.95 -0.70
N SER A 139 7.88 3.36 -0.91
CA SER A 139 8.38 2.28 -0.07
C SER A 139 8.77 2.80 1.32
N LYS A 140 8.98 1.87 2.26
CA LYS A 140 9.48 2.18 3.61
C LYS A 140 10.82 2.92 3.60
N ASP A 141 11.63 2.68 2.57
CA ASP A 141 12.94 3.32 2.37
C ASP A 141 12.83 4.68 1.64
N GLY A 142 11.61 5.15 1.40
CA GLY A 142 11.34 6.42 0.71
C GLY A 142 11.50 6.35 -0.81
N LYS A 143 11.72 5.17 -1.39
CA LYS A 143 11.79 5.00 -2.85
C LYS A 143 10.40 5.16 -3.45
N VAL A 144 10.33 5.87 -4.57
CA VAL A 144 9.09 6.04 -5.34
C VAL A 144 8.74 4.71 -6.01
N LEU A 145 7.51 4.24 -5.81
CA LEU A 145 6.94 3.08 -6.48
C LEU A 145 6.05 3.58 -7.64
N PRO A 146 6.29 3.15 -8.89
CA PRO A 146 5.55 3.66 -10.02
C PRO A 146 4.06 3.27 -9.92
N ALA A 147 3.20 4.11 -10.49
CA ALA A 147 1.82 3.72 -10.71
C ALA A 147 1.78 2.58 -11.74
N HIS A 148 0.79 1.69 -11.61
CA HIS A 148 0.56 0.58 -12.54
C HIS A 148 -0.92 0.22 -12.64
N VAL A 149 -1.24 -0.58 -13.66
CA VAL A 149 -2.52 -1.29 -13.78
C VAL A 149 -2.29 -2.77 -13.52
N ARG A 150 -3.19 -3.38 -12.75
CA ARG A 150 -3.26 -4.82 -12.57
C ARG A 150 -4.52 -5.33 -13.24
N VAL A 151 -4.35 -6.35 -14.07
CA VAL A 151 -5.45 -7.15 -14.62
C VAL A 151 -5.46 -8.46 -13.83
N TRP A 152 -6.61 -8.82 -13.28
CA TRP A 152 -6.76 -9.94 -12.36
C TRP A 152 -8.09 -10.67 -12.56
N SER A 153 -8.16 -11.91 -12.09
CA SER A 153 -9.37 -12.74 -12.19
C SER A 153 -10.22 -12.58 -10.93
N SER A 154 -11.51 -12.25 -11.07
CA SER A 154 -12.46 -12.22 -9.94
C SER A 154 -12.71 -13.61 -9.36
N ALA A 155 -12.49 -14.67 -10.15
CA ALA A 155 -12.65 -16.04 -9.70
C ALA A 155 -11.49 -16.47 -8.79
N SER A 156 -10.25 -16.42 -9.27
CA SER A 156 -9.06 -16.90 -8.54
C SER A 156 -8.37 -15.84 -7.68
N LEU A 157 -8.68 -14.55 -7.88
CA LEU A 157 -7.98 -13.40 -7.27
C LEU A 157 -6.49 -13.30 -7.65
N GLU A 158 -6.09 -14.00 -8.71
CA GLU A 158 -4.72 -13.97 -9.21
C GLU A 158 -4.50 -12.78 -10.15
N THR A 159 -3.29 -12.23 -10.11
CA THR A 159 -2.86 -11.20 -11.07
C THR A 159 -2.49 -11.87 -12.38
N LEU A 160 -3.21 -11.53 -13.45
CA LEU A 160 -2.96 -12.02 -14.81
C LEU A 160 -1.89 -11.17 -15.51
N HIS A 161 -1.98 -9.85 -15.38
CA HIS A 161 -1.03 -8.92 -15.99
C HIS A 161 -0.74 -7.71 -15.10
N LEU A 162 0.49 -7.23 -15.19
CA LEU A 162 0.95 -5.98 -14.60
C LEU A 162 1.39 -5.04 -15.74
N ILE A 163 0.77 -3.88 -15.86
CA ILE A 163 0.94 -2.97 -16.99
C ILE A 163 1.45 -1.61 -16.50
N GLY A 164 2.41 -1.06 -17.24
CA GLY A 164 2.83 0.35 -17.13
C GLY A 164 3.73 0.69 -15.95
N GLY A 165 4.52 -0.27 -15.47
CA GLY A 165 5.60 0.00 -14.50
C GLY A 165 6.59 1.03 -15.06
N GLY A 166 6.45 2.29 -14.62
CA GLY A 166 7.27 3.42 -15.05
C GLY A 166 6.72 4.24 -16.22
N VAL A 167 5.50 3.94 -16.71
CA VAL A 167 4.85 4.70 -17.80
C VAL A 167 3.91 5.78 -17.25
N PHE A 168 3.45 5.63 -16.01
CA PHE A 168 2.47 6.50 -15.37
C PHE A 168 3.12 7.37 -14.28
N ASP A 169 3.03 8.70 -14.41
CA ASP A 169 3.78 9.66 -13.55
C ASP A 169 3.22 9.93 -12.14
N ARG A 170 1.94 9.66 -11.87
CA ARG A 170 1.17 10.11 -10.67
C ARG A 170 0.14 9.09 -10.22
N GLY A 171 -0.64 8.56 -11.16
CA GLY A 171 -1.64 7.52 -10.88
C GLY A 171 -2.63 7.28 -12.01
N VAL A 172 -3.07 6.05 -12.17
CA VAL A 172 -4.03 5.69 -13.22
C VAL A 172 -5.44 6.07 -12.78
N LEU A 173 -6.06 7.04 -13.48
CA LEU A 173 -7.33 7.64 -13.06
C LEU A 173 -8.54 7.05 -13.78
N CYS A 174 -8.35 6.46 -14.96
CA CYS A 174 -9.43 5.86 -15.72
C CYS A 174 -8.89 4.72 -16.58
N ILE A 175 -9.65 3.64 -16.62
CA ILE A 175 -9.39 2.45 -17.42
C ILE A 175 -10.72 1.97 -17.99
N SER A 176 -10.68 1.37 -19.16
CA SER A 176 -11.85 0.77 -19.77
C SER A 176 -11.44 -0.37 -20.69
N PHE A 177 -12.26 -1.41 -20.72
CA PHE A 177 -12.16 -2.46 -21.71
C PHE A 177 -12.83 -2.03 -23.01
N SER A 178 -12.22 -2.37 -24.14
CA SER A 178 -12.91 -2.23 -25.42
C SER A 178 -14.15 -3.14 -25.46
N ARG A 179 -15.25 -2.64 -26.02
CA ARG A 179 -16.50 -3.40 -26.20
C ARG A 179 -16.56 -4.18 -27.51
N ALA A 180 -15.62 -3.92 -28.42
CA ALA A 180 -15.61 -4.49 -29.76
C ALA A 180 -14.89 -5.85 -29.76
N VAL A 181 -15.68 -6.92 -29.74
CA VAL A 181 -15.27 -8.31 -29.99
C VAL A 181 -14.36 -8.88 -28.87
N ARG A 182 -14.28 -10.21 -28.77
CA ARG A 182 -13.53 -11.05 -27.80
C ARG A 182 -12.00 -10.80 -27.71
N SER A 183 -11.54 -9.61 -28.08
CA SER A 183 -10.15 -9.19 -28.08
C SER A 183 -9.81 -8.52 -26.74
N CYS A 184 -8.66 -8.87 -26.19
CA CYS A 184 -8.14 -8.40 -24.90
C CYS A 184 -7.63 -6.95 -24.94
N HIS A 185 -8.19 -6.08 -25.78
CA HIS A 185 -7.70 -4.71 -25.91
C HIS A 185 -8.23 -3.82 -24.78
N PHE A 186 -7.32 -3.12 -24.12
CA PHE A 186 -7.62 -2.17 -23.07
C PHE A 186 -7.27 -0.75 -23.46
N HIS A 187 -8.11 0.18 -23.04
CA HIS A 187 -7.83 1.60 -23.09
C HIS A 187 -7.51 2.11 -21.68
N ILE A 188 -6.30 2.61 -21.50
CA ILE A 188 -5.90 3.30 -20.27
C ILE A 188 -5.87 4.80 -20.55
N TYR A 189 -6.61 5.56 -19.76
CA TYR A 189 -6.63 7.01 -19.82
C TYR A 189 -5.85 7.55 -18.61
N TYR A 190 -4.68 8.13 -18.90
CA TYR A 190 -3.79 8.68 -17.90
C TYR A 190 -3.53 10.15 -18.24
N SER A 191 -4.14 11.07 -17.48
CA SER A 191 -4.24 12.50 -17.81
C SER A 191 -5.07 12.79 -19.06
N ALA A 192 -5.70 13.96 -19.13
CA ALA A 192 -6.73 14.35 -20.10
C ALA A 192 -6.32 14.35 -21.61
N ALA A 193 -5.15 13.82 -21.97
CA ALA A 193 -4.59 13.95 -23.32
C ALA A 193 -3.94 12.67 -23.90
N HIS A 194 -3.80 11.56 -23.16
CA HIS A 194 -3.06 10.38 -23.65
C HIS A 194 -3.84 9.07 -23.45
N THR A 195 -4.07 8.36 -24.55
CA THR A 195 -4.65 7.01 -24.58
C THR A 195 -3.56 6.01 -24.93
N LEU A 196 -3.26 5.09 -24.03
CA LEU A 196 -2.44 3.92 -24.34
C LEU A 196 -3.35 2.75 -24.71
N ARG A 197 -3.00 2.07 -25.80
CA ARG A 197 -3.63 0.83 -26.24
C ARG A 197 -2.67 -0.32 -25.95
N PHE A 198 -3.15 -1.33 -25.24
CA PHE A 198 -2.44 -2.57 -24.98
C PHE A 198 -3.26 -3.74 -25.52
#